data_AF-A0A0E9N6L6-F1
#
_entry.id   AF-A0A0E9N6L6-F1
#
_cell.length_a   1.000
_cell.length_b   1.000
_cell.length_c   1.000
_cell.angle_alpha   90.00
_cell.angle_beta   90.00
_cell.angle_gamma   90.00
#
_symmetry.space_group_name_H-M   'P 1'
#
loop_
_entity.id
_entity.type
_entity.pdbx_description
1 polymer ?
#
loop_
_entity_poly.entity_id
_entity_poly.type
_entity_poly.pdbx_seq_one_letter_code
_entity_poly.pdbx_strand_id
1 'polypeptide(L)'
;MGGQFFLNADLSLNLTPLLGKSELYSRGIGLFRVTPRWETRTWGVYLPLQCNYNNQFWLGLAGKAGPLLVGFHNLGNIFSSSKMANGGGYSVLIFQYLLKNDTFSLMKLEEARQQFIQSWGAFATQWGINKTMAQIHALLLVSADAMSQDDVMEALTISRGNVNMNIRELINWGLVYRVVIPGERKEFFTAEKDIWKVARQIVKERKKRELEPLMMMLGTFENVECDKRNPEHKAFIDAVSGIRKFATQADRTMEQMIRAEESWFWGNLVKLLK
;
A
#
# COMPACT_ATOMS: atom_id res chain seq x y z
N MET A 1 27.75 -7.32 19.13
CA MET A 1 26.85 -6.36 19.81
C MET A 1 27.65 -5.09 20.09
N GLY A 2 27.69 -4.14 19.16
CA GLY A 2 28.39 -2.87 19.37
C GLY A 2 27.38 -1.80 19.72
N GLY A 3 27.44 -1.26 20.95
CA GLY A 3 26.70 -0.05 21.27
C GLY A 3 27.29 1.13 20.50
N GLN A 4 26.43 2.01 20.01
CA GLN A 4 26.85 3.20 19.27
C GLN A 4 26.69 4.42 20.18
N PHE A 5 27.62 5.35 20.05
CA PHE A 5 27.55 6.64 20.72
C PHE A 5 26.86 7.65 19.82
N PHE A 6 25.95 8.42 20.39
CA PHE A 6 25.22 9.47 19.69
C PHE A 6 25.28 10.75 20.52
N LEU A 7 25.28 11.87 19.81
CA LEU A 7 25.17 13.20 20.40
C LEU A 7 23.96 13.88 19.78
N ASN A 8 22.92 14.10 20.58
CA ASN A 8 21.75 14.88 20.15
C ASN A 8 21.91 16.32 20.65
N ALA A 9 21.51 17.31 19.84
CA ALA A 9 21.45 18.71 20.25
C ALA A 9 20.10 19.30 19.83
N ASP A 10 19.40 19.94 20.77
CA ASP A 10 18.10 20.57 20.58
C ASP A 10 18.18 22.05 20.97
N LEU A 11 17.64 22.94 20.15
CA LEU A 11 17.46 24.35 20.46
C LEU A 11 15.97 24.69 20.37
N SER A 12 15.38 25.09 21.50
CA SER A 12 14.00 25.56 21.57
C SER A 12 13.99 27.07 21.75
N LEU A 13 13.45 27.79 20.77
CA LEU A 13 13.24 29.24 20.82
C LEU A 13 11.74 29.51 20.84
N ASN A 14 11.25 30.19 21.86
CA ASN A 14 9.85 30.59 21.93
C ASN A 14 9.68 31.98 21.30
N LEU A 15 8.86 32.08 20.25
CA LEU A 15 8.52 33.35 19.60
C LEU A 15 7.13 33.78 20.05
N THR A 16 7.04 34.82 20.88
CA THR A 16 5.76 35.37 21.33
C THR A 16 5.40 36.61 20.49
N PRO A 17 4.19 36.69 19.88
CA PRO A 17 3.77 37.86 19.13
C PRO A 17 3.51 39.07 20.06
N LEU A 18 3.95 40.26 19.63
CA LEU A 18 3.87 41.55 20.36
C LEU A 18 2.46 42.15 20.48
N LEU A 19 1.42 41.48 19.97
CA LEU A 19 0.05 42.00 19.92
C LEU A 19 -0.81 41.35 21.01
N GLY A 20 -0.75 41.89 22.23
CA GLY A 20 -1.65 41.50 23.31
C GLY A 20 -1.36 42.22 24.62
N LYS A 21 -2.32 42.99 25.12
CA LYS A 21 -2.29 43.78 26.37
C LYS A 21 -2.34 42.93 27.66
N SER A 22 -1.78 41.73 27.63
CA SER A 22 -1.66 40.87 28.80
C SER A 22 -0.19 40.47 28.95
N GLU A 23 0.51 41.12 29.88
CA GLU A 23 1.82 40.69 30.39
C GLU A 23 1.65 39.37 31.16
N LEU A 24 1.33 38.30 30.44
CA LEU A 24 1.56 36.96 30.93
C LEU A 24 3.08 36.77 30.89
N TYR A 25 3.68 36.56 32.06
CA TYR A 25 5.09 36.26 32.28
C TYR A 25 5.51 34.93 31.63
N SER A 26 5.27 34.75 30.33
CA SER A 26 5.97 33.77 29.52
C SER A 26 7.34 34.34 29.21
N ARG A 27 8.19 34.43 30.26
CA ARG A 27 9.63 34.62 30.08
C ARG A 27 10.10 33.40 29.30
N GLY A 28 10.18 33.56 27.98
CA GLY A 28 10.44 32.50 27.03
C GLY A 28 11.61 31.64 27.50
N ILE A 29 11.32 30.37 27.77
CA ILE A 29 12.32 29.39 28.13
C ILE A 29 13.03 29.00 26.83
N GLY A 30 13.87 29.90 26.33
CA GLY A 30 14.88 29.56 25.35
C GLY A 30 15.77 28.49 25.99
N LEU A 31 15.75 27.28 25.45
CA LEU A 31 16.44 26.13 26.02
C LEU A 31 17.36 25.53 24.96
N PHE A 32 18.63 25.42 25.31
CA PHE A 32 19.59 24.62 24.57
C PHE A 32 19.84 23.32 25.34
N ARG A 33 19.75 22.19 24.66
CA ARG A 33 19.94 20.86 25.24
C ARG A 33 20.93 20.07 24.41
N VAL A 34 21.88 19.42 25.07
CA VAL A 34 22.79 18.46 24.45
C VAL A 34 22.69 17.16 25.24
N THR A 35 22.43 16.05 24.55
CA THR A 35 22.27 14.74 25.18
C THR A 35 23.26 13.76 24.55
N PRO A 36 24.46 13.63 25.12
CA PRO A 36 25.31 12.46 24.89
C PRO A 36 24.55 11.22 25.33
N ARG A 37 24.52 10.20 24.48
CA ARG A 37 23.95 8.91 24.80
C ARG A 37 24.74 7.79 24.19
N TRP A 38 24.79 6.68 24.91
CA TRP A 38 25.28 5.41 24.39
C TRP A 38 24.10 4.45 24.31
N GLU A 39 23.85 3.86 23.15
CA GLU A 39 22.65 3.07 22.90
C GLU A 39 22.93 1.81 22.08
N THR A 40 22.24 0.74 22.45
CA THR A 40 22.13 -0.55 21.76
C THR A 40 20.64 -0.82 21.47
N ARG A 41 20.31 -1.91 20.79
CA ARG A 41 18.91 -2.26 20.47
C ARG A 41 18.02 -2.39 21.71
N THR A 42 18.58 -2.82 22.85
CA THR A 42 17.81 -3.13 24.06
C THR A 42 18.25 -2.34 25.30
N TRP A 43 19.38 -1.64 25.26
CA TRP A 43 19.90 -0.88 26.41
C TRP A 43 20.46 0.46 25.97
N GLY A 44 20.36 1.47 26.82
CA GLY A 44 21.06 2.74 26.59
C GLY A 44 21.16 3.62 27.82
N VAL A 45 22.13 4.52 27.81
CA VAL A 45 22.38 5.52 28.87
C VAL A 45 22.42 6.89 28.24
N TYR A 46 21.78 7.87 28.87
CA TYR A 46 21.55 9.21 28.34
C TYR A 46 21.92 10.24 29.40
N LEU A 47 22.62 11.29 28.99
CA LEU A 47 23.08 12.36 29.87
C LEU A 47 22.61 13.73 29.37
N PRO A 48 21.31 14.08 29.51
CA PRO A 48 20.81 15.36 29.00
C PRO A 48 21.39 16.55 29.79
N LEU A 49 22.15 17.39 29.10
CA LEU A 49 22.68 18.67 29.56
C LEU A 49 21.78 19.77 29.01
N GLN A 50 21.28 20.66 29.84
CA GLN A 50 20.38 21.74 29.40
C GLN A 50 20.82 23.07 29.97
N CYS A 51 20.77 24.12 29.18
CA CYS A 51 20.93 25.49 29.65
C CYS A 51 19.85 26.40 29.07
N ASN A 52 19.45 27.42 29.83
CA ASN A 52 18.58 28.47 29.33
C ASN A 52 19.31 29.82 29.18
N TYR A 53 18.62 30.79 28.59
CA TYR A 53 19.12 32.16 28.43
C TYR A 53 19.43 32.87 29.76
N ASN A 54 18.84 32.42 30.88
CA ASN A 54 19.11 32.94 32.22
C ASN A 54 20.31 32.25 32.90
N ASN A 55 21.18 31.57 32.13
CA ASN A 55 22.34 30.81 32.61
C ASN A 55 22.02 29.72 33.64
N GLN A 56 20.77 29.24 33.71
CA GLN A 56 20.42 28.09 34.53
C GLN A 56 20.83 26.82 33.78
N PHE A 57 21.56 25.95 34.47
CA PHE A 57 22.03 24.68 33.95
C PHE A 57 21.32 23.51 34.64
N TRP A 58 20.89 22.53 33.85
CA TRP A 58 20.32 21.28 34.34
C TRP A 58 21.08 20.09 33.77
N LEU A 59 21.47 19.18 34.66
CA LEU A 59 22.12 17.92 34.33
C LEU A 59 21.16 16.79 34.66
N GLY A 60 20.66 16.06 33.67
CA GLY A 60 19.84 14.87 33.88
C GLY A 60 20.61 13.58 33.63
N LEU A 61 19.97 12.46 33.98
CA LEU A 61 20.48 11.11 33.71
C LEU A 61 19.30 10.19 33.42
N ALA A 62 19.41 9.35 32.39
CA ALA A 62 18.39 8.34 32.09
C ALA A 62 18.98 7.02 31.60
N GLY A 63 18.28 5.93 31.91
CA GLY A 63 18.55 4.59 31.43
C GLY A 63 17.38 4.05 30.61
N LYS A 64 17.70 3.36 29.51
CA LYS A 64 16.76 2.64 28.66
C LYS A 64 16.97 1.14 28.81
N ALA A 65 15.89 0.40 28.98
CA ALA A 65 15.82 -1.05 28.95
C ALA A 65 14.60 -1.48 28.11
N GLY A 66 14.85 -2.02 26.92
CA GLY A 66 13.83 -2.37 25.94
C GLY A 66 13.00 -1.15 25.52
N PRO A 67 11.66 -1.20 25.61
CA PRO A 67 10.79 -0.06 25.31
C PRO A 67 10.76 0.97 26.44
N LEU A 68 11.23 0.64 27.65
CA LEU A 68 11.12 1.53 28.80
C LEU A 68 12.38 2.40 28.93
N LEU A 69 12.18 3.71 29.08
CA LEU A 69 13.22 4.69 29.43
C LEU A 69 12.81 5.39 30.73
N VAL A 70 13.70 5.41 31.72
CA VAL A 70 13.49 6.09 33.01
C VAL A 70 14.64 7.04 33.26
N GLY A 71 14.35 8.26 33.73
CA GLY A 71 15.39 9.23 34.01
C GLY A 71 14.97 10.33 34.97
N PHE A 72 15.90 11.25 35.19
CA PHE A 72 15.73 12.43 36.04
C PHE A 72 16.10 13.68 35.25
N HIS A 73 15.29 14.73 35.36
CA HIS A 73 15.52 15.98 34.63
C HIS A 73 16.63 16.86 35.23
N ASN A 74 16.91 16.73 36.53
CA ASN A 74 17.97 17.49 37.21
C ASN A 74 18.55 16.72 38.43
N LEU A 75 19.79 16.26 38.33
CA LEU A 75 20.56 15.64 39.42
C LEU A 75 20.80 16.62 40.57
N GLY A 76 20.84 17.92 40.32
CA GLY A 76 21.02 18.94 41.36
C GLY A 76 19.95 18.88 42.44
N ASN A 77 18.72 18.48 42.11
CA ASN A 77 17.62 18.31 43.07
C ASN A 77 17.70 17.02 43.91
N ILE A 78 18.63 16.11 43.60
CA ILE A 78 18.90 14.89 44.36
C ILE A 78 19.97 15.15 45.44
N PHE A 79 20.89 16.10 45.18
CA PHE A 79 22.06 16.37 46.03
C PHE A 79 22.08 17.79 46.66
N SER A 80 21.13 18.67 46.32
CA SER A 80 21.01 20.04 46.88
C SER A 80 19.69 20.24 47.65
N SER A 81 19.75 20.99 48.75
CA SER A 81 18.59 21.36 49.57
C SER A 81 17.65 22.39 48.91
N SER A 82 18.08 23.07 47.83
CA SER A 82 17.27 24.03 47.09
C SER A 82 16.54 23.36 45.91
N LYS A 83 15.23 23.13 46.04
CA LYS A 83 14.42 22.55 44.96
C LYS A 83 14.27 23.53 43.80
N MET A 84 14.82 23.19 42.63
CA MET A 84 14.58 23.93 41.38
C MET A 84 13.24 23.52 40.74
N ALA A 85 12.58 24.45 40.06
CA ALA A 85 11.23 24.31 39.49
C ALA A 85 11.02 23.16 38.49
N ASN A 86 12.09 22.55 37.96
CA ASN A 86 12.05 21.42 37.02
C ASN A 86 12.57 20.10 37.63
N GLY A 87 12.33 19.90 38.93
CA GLY A 87 12.68 18.65 39.63
C GLY A 87 11.67 17.54 39.43
N GLY A 88 12.12 16.38 38.95
CA GLY A 88 11.27 15.19 38.82
C GLY A 88 11.96 14.06 38.07
N GLY A 89 11.58 12.83 38.41
CA GLY A 89 11.84 11.65 37.58
C GLY A 89 10.79 11.54 36.48
N TYR A 90 11.16 10.92 35.35
CA TYR A 90 10.27 10.66 34.23
C TYR A 90 10.42 9.21 33.76
N SER A 91 9.32 8.65 33.25
CA SER A 91 9.30 7.36 32.56
C SER A 91 8.62 7.53 31.20
N VAL A 92 9.18 6.89 30.18
CA VAL A 92 8.72 6.95 28.79
C VAL A 92 8.69 5.53 28.23
N LEU A 93 7.59 5.14 27.61
CA LEU A 93 7.49 3.92 26.82
C LEU A 93 7.65 4.26 25.33
N ILE A 94 8.67 3.66 24.71
CA ILE A 94 9.05 3.84 23.32
C ILE A 94 8.60 2.59 22.55
N PHE A 95 7.50 2.70 21.82
CA PHE A 95 7.08 1.69 20.84
C PHE A 95 7.72 2.04 19.49
N GLN A 96 8.90 1.50 19.23
CA GLN A 96 9.44 1.48 17.86
C GLN A 96 8.73 0.36 17.10
N TYR A 97 7.74 0.71 16.28
CA TYR A 97 7.27 -0.21 15.26
C TYR A 97 8.46 -0.47 14.33
N LEU A 98 8.95 -1.71 14.31
CA LEU A 98 9.93 -2.18 13.34
C LEU A 98 9.25 -2.21 11.97
N LEU A 99 9.04 -1.05 11.36
CA LEU A 99 9.20 -0.98 9.92
C LEU A 99 10.62 -1.49 9.71
N LYS A 100 10.75 -2.67 9.09
CA LYS A 100 12.01 -3.02 8.44
C LYS A 100 12.32 -1.82 7.57
N ASN A 101 13.33 -1.04 7.99
CA ASN A 101 13.95 -0.07 7.11
C ASN A 101 14.66 -0.90 6.05
N ASP A 102 13.89 -1.38 5.08
CA ASP A 102 14.40 -1.43 3.72
C ASP A 102 14.70 0.04 3.43
N THR A 103 15.96 0.42 3.68
CA THR A 103 16.52 1.64 3.13
C THR A 103 16.01 1.74 1.71
N PHE A 104 15.30 2.82 1.38
CA PHE A 104 14.92 3.17 0.01
C PHE A 104 16.21 3.38 -0.80
N SER A 105 16.89 2.29 -1.10
CA SER A 105 17.89 2.18 -2.14
C SER A 105 17.15 2.52 -3.43
N LEU A 106 17.66 3.50 -4.17
CA LEU A 106 17.20 3.75 -5.53
C LEU A 106 17.37 2.44 -6.32
N MET A 107 16.26 1.75 -6.55
CA MET A 107 16.23 0.53 -7.33
C MET A 107 16.55 0.88 -8.78
N LYS A 108 17.39 0.08 -9.43
CA LYS A 108 17.65 0.27 -10.85
C LYS A 108 16.36 -0.03 -11.63
N LEU A 109 16.14 0.68 -12.74
CA LEU A 109 14.93 0.51 -13.56
C LEU A 109 14.69 -0.96 -13.94
N GLU A 110 15.74 -1.68 -14.29
CA GLU A 110 15.65 -3.10 -14.67
C GLU A 110 15.17 -3.99 -13.51
N GLU A 111 15.68 -3.76 -12.31
CA GLU A 111 15.26 -4.47 -11.10
C GLU A 111 13.79 -4.16 -10.78
N ALA A 112 13.39 -2.88 -10.88
CA ALA A 112 12.01 -2.46 -10.65
C ALA A 112 11.05 -3.09 -11.67
N ARG A 113 11.46 -3.17 -12.94
CA ARG A 113 10.68 -3.81 -14.01
C ARG A 113 10.48 -5.31 -13.73
N GLN A 114 11.55 -6.02 -13.39
CA GLN A 114 11.47 -7.44 -13.07
C GLN A 114 10.61 -7.70 -11.83
N GLN A 115 10.78 -6.89 -10.79
CA GLN A 115 9.97 -7.01 -9.57
C GLN A 115 8.50 -6.72 -9.87
N PHE A 116 8.19 -5.69 -10.65
CA PHE A 116 6.82 -5.40 -11.09
C PHE A 116 6.19 -6.58 -11.82
N ILE A 117 6.88 -7.16 -12.82
CA ILE A 117 6.37 -8.31 -13.59
C ILE A 117 6.09 -9.50 -12.67
N GLN A 118 7.01 -9.81 -11.75
CA GLN A 118 6.85 -10.92 -10.82
C GLN A 118 5.69 -10.69 -9.83
N SER A 119 5.64 -9.51 -9.20
CA SER A 119 4.58 -9.13 -8.26
C SER A 119 3.21 -9.11 -8.94
N TRP A 120 3.13 -8.58 -10.16
CA TRP A 120 1.89 -8.56 -10.94
C TRP A 120 1.41 -9.97 -11.28
N GLY A 121 2.31 -10.85 -11.71
CA GLY A 121 1.98 -12.26 -11.96
C GLY A 121 1.50 -13.00 -10.71
N ALA A 122 2.14 -12.75 -9.55
CA ALA A 122 1.74 -13.34 -8.27
C ALA A 122 0.37 -12.84 -7.82
N PHE A 123 0.13 -11.53 -7.91
CA PHE A 123 -1.16 -10.91 -7.60
C PHE A 123 -2.28 -11.48 -8.49
N ALA A 124 -2.07 -11.52 -9.80
CA ALA A 124 -3.07 -12.00 -10.75
C ALA A 124 -3.48 -13.46 -10.49
N THR A 125 -2.54 -14.31 -10.03
CA THR A 125 -2.83 -15.71 -9.67
C THR A 125 -3.84 -15.82 -8.53
N GLN A 126 -3.79 -14.91 -7.55
CA GLN A 126 -4.75 -14.89 -6.43
C GLN A 126 -6.18 -14.56 -6.89
N TRP A 127 -6.31 -13.90 -8.04
CA TRP A 127 -7.58 -13.53 -8.68
C TRP A 127 -7.99 -14.52 -9.79
N GLY A 128 -7.39 -15.72 -9.80
CA GLY A 128 -7.73 -16.77 -10.75
C GLY A 128 -7.25 -16.51 -12.19
N ILE A 129 -6.28 -15.61 -12.39
CA ILE A 129 -5.69 -15.33 -13.70
C ILE A 129 -4.41 -16.16 -13.87
N ASN A 130 -4.19 -16.68 -15.08
CA ASN A 130 -2.95 -17.41 -15.39
C ASN A 130 -1.72 -16.52 -15.16
N LYS A 131 -0.76 -17.01 -14.36
CA LYS A 131 0.46 -16.28 -13.99
C LYS A 131 1.25 -15.79 -15.22
N THR A 132 1.48 -16.67 -16.20
CA THR A 132 2.27 -16.33 -17.39
C THR A 132 1.56 -15.31 -18.25
N MET A 133 0.23 -15.42 -18.42
CA MET A 133 -0.58 -14.42 -19.09
C MET A 133 -0.42 -13.03 -18.46
N ALA A 134 -0.51 -12.97 -17.13
CA ALA A 134 -0.34 -11.73 -16.39
C ALA A 134 1.08 -11.17 -16.50
N GLN A 135 2.11 -12.02 -16.48
CA GLN A 135 3.51 -11.59 -16.66
C GLN A 135 3.78 -11.04 -18.05
N ILE A 136 3.25 -11.67 -19.10
CA ILE A 136 3.34 -11.15 -20.48
C ILE A 136 2.62 -9.81 -20.60
N HIS A 137 1.43 -9.69 -20.03
CA HIS A 137 0.71 -8.41 -20.00
C HIS A 137 1.50 -7.33 -19.26
N ALA A 138 2.05 -7.64 -18.08
CA ALA A 138 2.85 -6.70 -17.30
C ALA A 138 4.09 -6.24 -18.07
N LEU A 139 4.80 -7.17 -18.72
CA LEU A 139 5.95 -6.85 -19.55
C LEU A 139 5.55 -5.88 -20.67
N LEU A 140 4.54 -6.22 -21.47
CA LEU A 140 4.07 -5.38 -22.57
C LEU A 140 3.50 -4.04 -22.09
N LEU A 141 2.95 -3.98 -20.88
CA LEU A 141 2.41 -2.76 -20.27
C LEU A 141 3.52 -1.75 -19.93
N VAL A 142 4.66 -2.22 -19.42
CA VAL A 142 5.79 -1.35 -19.03
C VAL A 142 6.85 -1.17 -20.11
N SER A 143 6.80 -1.93 -21.20
CA SER A 143 7.66 -1.72 -22.36
C SER A 143 7.29 -0.46 -23.13
N ALA A 144 8.29 0.34 -23.49
CA ALA A 144 8.11 1.55 -24.30
C ALA A 144 7.74 1.20 -25.74
N ASP A 145 8.45 0.24 -26.33
CA ASP A 145 8.27 -0.20 -27.71
C ASP A 145 7.49 -1.52 -27.78
N ALA A 146 6.91 -1.77 -28.97
CA ALA A 146 6.26 -3.04 -29.25
C ALA A 146 7.31 -4.17 -29.27
N MET A 147 6.95 -5.34 -28.73
CA MET A 147 7.86 -6.48 -28.59
C MET A 147 7.46 -7.61 -29.52
N SER A 148 8.44 -8.32 -30.07
CA SER A 148 8.21 -9.56 -30.79
C SER A 148 8.03 -10.75 -29.84
N GLN A 149 7.59 -11.89 -30.36
CA GLN A 149 7.52 -13.13 -29.57
C GLN A 149 8.89 -13.54 -29.01
N ASP A 150 9.96 -13.33 -29.79
CA ASP A 150 11.32 -13.70 -29.38
C ASP A 150 11.76 -12.85 -28.17
N ASP A 151 11.45 -11.55 -28.19
CA ASP A 151 11.78 -10.63 -27.09
C ASP A 151 11.03 -11.02 -25.80
N VAL A 152 9.76 -11.42 -25.92
CA VAL A 152 8.96 -11.88 -24.77
C VAL A 152 9.51 -13.21 -24.22
N MET A 153 9.93 -14.13 -25.09
CA MET A 153 10.56 -15.39 -24.67
C MET A 153 11.84 -15.13 -23.89
N GLU A 154 12.69 -14.23 -24.38
CA GLU A 154 13.95 -13.87 -23.75
C GLU A 154 13.73 -13.17 -22.41
N ALA A 155 12.83 -12.18 -22.37
CA ALA A 155 12.59 -11.39 -21.16
C ALA A 155 11.97 -12.19 -20.01
N LEU A 156 11.14 -13.21 -20.31
CA LEU A 156 10.43 -14.00 -19.30
C LEU A 156 10.96 -15.43 -19.14
N THR A 157 11.93 -15.84 -19.96
CA THR A 157 12.49 -17.20 -19.99
C THR A 157 11.40 -18.28 -20.12
N ILE A 158 10.49 -18.11 -21.07
CA ILE A 158 9.36 -19.03 -21.34
C ILE A 158 9.38 -19.53 -22.79
N SER A 159 8.78 -20.70 -23.02
CA SER A 159 8.79 -21.33 -24.34
C SER A 159 7.93 -20.57 -25.36
N ARG A 160 8.28 -20.68 -26.65
CA ARG A 160 7.52 -20.09 -27.77
C ARG A 160 6.04 -20.47 -27.76
N GLY A 161 5.74 -21.75 -27.51
CA GLY A 161 4.37 -22.24 -27.42
C GLY A 161 3.58 -21.56 -26.30
N ASN A 162 4.22 -21.36 -25.14
CA ASN A 162 3.62 -20.69 -23.99
C ASN A 162 3.37 -19.19 -24.29
N VAL A 163 4.33 -18.51 -24.92
CA VAL A 163 4.15 -17.12 -25.40
C VAL A 163 2.98 -17.01 -26.36
N ASN A 164 2.94 -17.85 -27.40
CA ASN A 164 1.91 -17.78 -28.44
C ASN A 164 0.50 -18.00 -27.89
N MET A 165 0.35 -18.97 -26.99
CA MET A 165 -0.93 -19.26 -26.34
C MET A 165 -1.42 -18.05 -25.54
N ASN A 166 -0.56 -17.48 -24.68
CA ASN A 166 -0.95 -16.38 -23.81
C ASN A 166 -1.10 -15.05 -24.55
N ILE A 167 -0.27 -14.75 -25.56
CA ILE A 167 -0.46 -13.56 -26.41
C ILE A 167 -1.79 -13.65 -27.16
N ARG A 168 -2.12 -14.82 -27.73
CA ARG A 168 -3.43 -15.01 -28.38
C ARG A 168 -4.56 -14.79 -27.40
N GLU A 169 -4.45 -15.31 -26.18
CA GLU A 169 -5.48 -15.10 -25.17
C GLU A 169 -5.58 -13.63 -24.76
N LEU A 170 -4.46 -12.92 -24.56
CA LEU A 170 -4.47 -11.49 -24.27
C LEU A 170 -5.10 -10.65 -25.40
N ILE A 171 -4.89 -11.05 -26.66
CA ILE A 171 -5.56 -10.45 -27.82
C ILE A 171 -7.07 -10.74 -27.78
N ASN A 172 -7.48 -11.97 -27.47
CA ASN A 172 -8.89 -12.34 -27.34
C ASN A 172 -9.59 -11.56 -26.22
N TRP A 173 -8.87 -11.29 -25.14
CA TRP A 173 -9.34 -10.42 -24.05
C TRP A 173 -9.32 -8.93 -24.43
N GLY A 174 -8.74 -8.55 -25.56
CA GLY A 174 -8.63 -7.15 -25.99
C GLY A 174 -7.63 -6.32 -25.18
N LEU A 175 -6.70 -6.96 -24.48
CA LEU A 175 -5.69 -6.32 -23.62
C LEU A 175 -4.35 -6.09 -24.35
N VAL A 176 -4.10 -6.85 -25.42
CA VAL A 176 -2.90 -6.76 -26.25
C VAL A 176 -3.31 -6.65 -27.72
N TYR A 177 -2.53 -5.87 -28.48
CA TYR A 177 -2.76 -5.60 -29.89
C TYR A 177 -1.53 -5.97 -30.71
N ARG A 178 -1.76 -6.37 -31.96
CA ARG A 178 -0.70 -6.58 -32.95
C ARG A 178 -0.29 -5.25 -33.57
N VAL A 179 1.01 -5.06 -33.73
CA VAL A 179 1.62 -3.90 -34.37
C VAL A 179 2.42 -4.38 -35.57
N VAL A 180 2.23 -3.72 -36.72
CA VAL A 180 3.01 -3.95 -37.93
C VAL A 180 4.10 -2.89 -37.98
N ILE A 181 5.36 -3.32 -38.02
CA ILE A 181 6.51 -2.43 -38.18
C ILE A 181 7.00 -2.53 -39.63
N PRO A 182 7.02 -1.43 -40.41
CA PRO A 182 7.49 -1.46 -41.79
C PRO A 182 8.92 -1.99 -41.92
N GLY A 183 9.15 -2.90 -42.87
CA GLY A 183 10.44 -3.53 -43.11
C GLY A 183 10.71 -4.76 -42.24
N GLU A 184 9.95 -4.96 -41.17
CA GLU A 184 10.05 -6.16 -40.36
C GLU A 184 9.12 -7.27 -40.87
N ARG A 185 9.61 -8.51 -40.81
CA ARG A 185 8.82 -9.71 -41.15
C ARG A 185 8.17 -10.35 -39.92
N LYS A 186 8.54 -9.91 -38.72
CA LYS A 186 8.03 -10.44 -37.45
C LYS A 186 6.73 -9.73 -37.04
N GLU A 187 5.90 -10.44 -36.28
CA GLU A 187 4.77 -9.81 -35.57
C GLU A 187 5.27 -9.16 -34.28
N PHE A 188 4.80 -7.93 -34.02
CA PHE A 188 5.06 -7.21 -32.78
C PHE A 188 3.76 -7.01 -32.00
N PHE A 189 3.88 -6.83 -30.69
CA PHE A 189 2.75 -6.76 -29.77
C PHE A 189 2.93 -5.60 -28.79
N THR A 190 1.81 -4.94 -28.46
CA THR A 190 1.76 -3.89 -27.43
C THR A 190 0.52 -4.06 -26.56
N ALA A 191 0.57 -3.65 -25.30
CA ALA A 191 -0.57 -3.68 -24.39
C ALA A 191 -1.33 -2.34 -24.38
N GLU A 192 -2.61 -2.37 -24.02
CA GLU A 192 -3.35 -1.15 -23.64
C GLU A 192 -2.68 -0.50 -22.42
N LYS A 193 -2.34 0.79 -22.55
CA LYS A 193 -1.61 1.54 -21.52
C LYS A 193 -2.55 2.27 -20.57
N ASP A 194 -3.79 2.52 -21.00
CA ASP A 194 -4.82 3.13 -20.18
C ASP A 194 -5.41 2.09 -19.21
N ILE A 195 -5.06 2.23 -17.93
CA ILE A 195 -5.46 1.29 -16.87
C ILE A 195 -6.98 1.26 -16.68
N TRP A 196 -7.68 2.38 -16.92
CA TRP A 196 -9.15 2.40 -16.83
C TRP A 196 -9.78 1.58 -17.96
N LYS A 197 -9.25 1.69 -19.20
CA LYS A 197 -9.67 0.81 -20.30
C LYS A 197 -9.37 -0.66 -20.01
N VAL A 198 -8.18 -0.97 -19.49
CA VAL A 198 -7.82 -2.34 -19.06
C VAL A 198 -8.84 -2.88 -18.06
N ALA A 199 -9.14 -2.12 -17.00
CA ALA A 199 -10.10 -2.53 -15.98
C ALA A 199 -11.50 -2.78 -16.55
N ARG A 200 -12.03 -1.85 -17.36
CA ARG A 200 -13.33 -2.02 -18.03
C ARG A 200 -13.37 -3.23 -18.95
N GLN A 201 -12.30 -3.46 -19.70
CA GLN A 201 -12.18 -4.59 -20.60
C GLN A 201 -12.14 -5.92 -19.83
N ILE A 202 -11.43 -5.98 -18.70
CA ILE A 202 -11.44 -7.16 -17.81
C ILE A 202 -12.85 -7.43 -17.26
N VAL A 203 -13.54 -6.41 -16.76
CA VAL A 203 -14.91 -6.55 -16.23
C VAL A 203 -15.85 -7.06 -17.32
N LYS A 204 -15.75 -6.51 -18.54
CA LYS A 204 -16.53 -6.94 -19.70
C LYS A 204 -16.29 -8.40 -20.05
N GLU A 205 -15.04 -8.83 -20.14
CA GLU A 205 -14.71 -10.23 -20.46
C GLU A 205 -15.10 -11.20 -19.33
N ARG A 206 -14.92 -10.81 -18.06
CA ARG A 206 -15.36 -11.59 -16.90
C ARG A 206 -16.88 -11.77 -16.87
N LYS A 207 -17.63 -10.68 -17.10
CA LYS A 207 -19.09 -10.75 -17.24
C LYS A 207 -19.49 -11.76 -18.31
N LYS A 208 -18.91 -11.65 -19.51
CA LYS A 208 -19.22 -12.52 -20.65
C LYS A 208 -18.87 -13.99 -20.39
N ARG A 209 -17.72 -14.26 -19.77
CA ARG A 209 -17.20 -15.63 -19.59
C ARG A 209 -17.71 -16.33 -18.34
N GLU A 210 -18.12 -15.59 -17.32
CA GLU A 210 -18.43 -16.15 -16.00
C GLU A 210 -19.88 -15.86 -15.58
N LEU A 211 -20.33 -14.60 -15.69
CA LEU A 211 -21.65 -14.20 -15.21
C LEU A 211 -22.77 -14.56 -16.18
N GLU A 212 -22.59 -14.35 -17.48
CA GLU A 212 -23.59 -14.69 -18.49
C GLU A 212 -23.92 -16.21 -18.52
N PRO A 213 -22.94 -17.13 -18.50
CA PRO A 213 -23.22 -18.57 -18.41
C PRO A 213 -23.91 -18.97 -17.11
N LEU A 214 -23.53 -18.36 -15.97
CA LEU A 214 -24.21 -18.57 -14.70
C LEU A 214 -25.69 -18.18 -14.78
N MET A 215 -25.98 -17.02 -15.36
CA MET A 215 -27.36 -16.54 -15.55
C MET A 215 -28.18 -17.46 -16.46
N MET A 216 -27.60 -17.94 -17.56
CA MET A 216 -28.25 -18.91 -18.45
C MET A 216 -28.56 -20.22 -17.73
N MET A 217 -27.60 -20.74 -16.96
CA MET A 217 -27.76 -21.95 -16.16
C MET A 217 -28.85 -21.78 -15.09
N LEU A 218 -28.86 -20.67 -14.35
CA LEU A 218 -29.91 -20.42 -13.34
C LEU A 218 -31.30 -20.30 -13.97
N GLY A 219 -31.39 -19.88 -15.24
CA GLY A 219 -32.64 -19.82 -15.98
C GLY A 219 -33.29 -21.18 -16.25
N THR A 220 -32.51 -22.27 -16.31
CA THR A 220 -33.08 -23.60 -16.53
C THR A 220 -33.77 -24.16 -15.29
N PHE A 221 -33.43 -23.65 -14.10
CA PHE A 221 -33.93 -24.12 -12.81
C PHE A 221 -35.15 -23.36 -12.29
N GLU A 222 -35.61 -22.30 -12.97
CA GLU A 222 -36.80 -21.54 -12.55
C GLU A 222 -38.12 -22.27 -12.79
N ASN A 223 -38.16 -23.18 -13.76
CA ASN A 223 -39.39 -23.85 -14.20
C ASN A 223 -39.34 -25.37 -13.96
N VAL A 224 -38.78 -25.79 -12.82
CA VAL A 224 -38.75 -27.21 -12.44
C VAL A 224 -40.16 -27.65 -12.04
N GLU A 225 -40.71 -28.63 -12.76
CA GLU A 225 -41.95 -29.28 -12.34
C GLU A 225 -41.69 -30.13 -11.09
N CYS A 226 -42.32 -29.75 -9.97
CA CYS A 226 -42.29 -30.54 -8.74
C CYS A 226 -43.61 -30.39 -7.99
N ASP A 227 -43.90 -31.33 -7.10
CA ASP A 227 -45.06 -31.23 -6.21
C ASP A 227 -44.90 -30.00 -5.29
N LYS A 228 -45.79 -29.02 -5.46
CA LYS A 228 -45.79 -27.77 -4.69
C LYS A 228 -45.97 -27.97 -3.19
N ARG A 229 -46.37 -29.18 -2.76
CA ARG A 229 -46.51 -29.55 -1.34
C ARG A 229 -45.20 -30.08 -0.74
N ASN A 230 -44.18 -30.36 -1.54
CA ASN A 230 -42.88 -30.79 -1.05
C ASN A 230 -42.09 -29.60 -0.46
N PRO A 231 -41.71 -29.61 0.83
CA PRO A 231 -40.90 -28.55 1.44
C PRO A 231 -39.54 -28.36 0.76
N GLU A 232 -38.95 -29.41 0.16
CA GLU A 232 -37.67 -29.32 -0.56
C GLU A 232 -37.79 -28.49 -1.84
N HIS A 233 -38.94 -28.55 -2.53
CA HIS A 233 -39.18 -27.76 -3.73
C HIS A 233 -39.13 -26.26 -3.43
N LYS A 234 -39.79 -25.83 -2.35
CA LYS A 234 -39.78 -24.43 -1.93
C LYS A 234 -38.37 -23.96 -1.58
N ALA A 235 -37.63 -24.74 -0.78
CA ALA A 235 -36.26 -24.41 -0.38
C ALA A 235 -35.32 -24.27 -1.60
N PHE A 236 -35.44 -25.17 -2.59
CA PHE A 236 -34.67 -25.11 -3.81
C PHE A 236 -34.97 -23.85 -4.65
N ILE A 237 -36.26 -23.58 -4.90
CA ILE A 237 -36.68 -22.40 -5.69
C ILE A 237 -36.26 -21.10 -5.00
N ASP A 238 -36.40 -21.00 -3.68
CA ASP A 238 -35.98 -19.82 -2.92
C ASP A 238 -34.46 -19.59 -3.04
N ALA A 239 -33.65 -20.65 -2.95
CA ALA A 239 -32.20 -20.55 -3.11
C ALA A 239 -31.79 -20.13 -4.53
N VAL A 240 -32.33 -20.80 -5.57
CA VAL A 240 -32.04 -20.47 -6.97
C VAL A 240 -32.47 -19.04 -7.31
N SER A 241 -33.67 -18.64 -6.87
CA SER A 241 -34.18 -17.28 -7.06
C SER A 241 -33.29 -16.25 -6.36
N GLY A 242 -32.82 -16.54 -5.15
CA GLY A 242 -31.88 -15.70 -4.42
C GLY A 242 -30.57 -15.47 -5.19
N ILE A 243 -29.95 -16.54 -5.67
CA ILE A 243 -28.71 -16.46 -6.45
C ILE A 243 -28.93 -15.66 -7.74
N ARG A 244 -30.03 -15.92 -8.47
CA ARG A 244 -30.32 -15.21 -9.71
C ARG A 244 -30.57 -13.73 -9.50
N LYS A 245 -31.29 -13.35 -8.43
CA LYS A 245 -31.49 -11.93 -8.08
C LYS A 245 -30.16 -11.24 -7.82
N PHE A 246 -29.27 -11.87 -7.07
CA PHE A 246 -27.92 -11.35 -6.84
C PHE A 246 -27.12 -11.23 -8.14
N ALA A 247 -27.09 -12.28 -8.96
CA ALA A 247 -26.37 -12.28 -10.24
C ALA A 247 -26.91 -11.20 -11.21
N THR A 248 -28.22 -10.97 -11.23
CA THR A 248 -28.85 -9.88 -12.00
C THR A 248 -28.41 -8.50 -11.49
N GLN A 249 -28.29 -8.32 -10.17
CA GLN A 249 -27.83 -7.06 -9.59
C GLN A 249 -26.33 -6.83 -9.89
N ALA A 250 -25.52 -7.89 -9.81
CA ALA A 250 -24.12 -7.85 -10.20
C ALA A 250 -23.97 -7.48 -11.68
N ASP A 251 -24.78 -8.07 -12.56
CA ASP A 251 -24.76 -7.78 -14.01
C ASP A 251 -25.03 -6.30 -14.29
N ARG A 252 -26.08 -5.73 -13.68
CA ARG A 252 -26.39 -4.30 -13.79
C ARG A 252 -25.25 -3.41 -13.33
N THR A 253 -24.62 -3.79 -12.22
CA THR A 253 -23.50 -3.04 -11.64
C THR A 253 -22.27 -3.09 -12.55
N MET A 254 -21.94 -4.27 -13.09
CA MET A 254 -20.85 -4.44 -14.06
C MET A 254 -21.13 -3.66 -15.35
N GLU A 255 -22.37 -3.67 -15.85
CA GLU A 255 -22.76 -2.91 -17.05
C GLU A 255 -22.59 -1.40 -16.85
N GLN A 256 -22.95 -0.90 -15.66
CA GLN A 256 -22.71 0.50 -15.30
C GLN A 256 -21.20 0.81 -15.25
N MET A 257 -20.38 -0.06 -14.66
CA MET A 257 -18.92 0.13 -14.63
C MET A 257 -18.30 0.14 -16.04
N ILE A 258 -18.75 -0.74 -16.93
CA ILE A 258 -18.27 -0.81 -18.31
C ILE A 258 -18.59 0.48 -19.07
N ARG A 259 -19.75 1.09 -18.82
CA ARG A 259 -20.17 2.34 -19.48
C ARG A 259 -19.64 3.60 -18.79
N ALA A 260 -19.26 3.51 -17.52
CA ALA A 260 -18.84 4.65 -16.72
C ALA A 260 -17.52 5.27 -17.22
N GLU A 261 -17.47 6.60 -17.15
CA GLU A 261 -16.22 7.35 -17.22
C GLU A 261 -15.46 7.25 -15.90
N GLU A 262 -14.13 7.33 -15.98
CA GLU A 262 -13.24 7.19 -14.82
C GLU A 262 -13.59 8.19 -13.70
N SER A 263 -13.85 9.45 -14.08
CA SER A 263 -14.19 10.55 -13.16
C SER A 263 -15.48 10.30 -12.38
N TRP A 264 -16.49 9.71 -13.03
CA TRP A 264 -17.76 9.35 -12.40
C TRP A 264 -17.57 8.25 -11.34
N PHE A 265 -16.71 7.25 -11.64
CA PHE A 265 -16.42 6.15 -10.71
C PHE A 265 -15.75 6.66 -9.44
N TRP A 266 -14.66 7.42 -9.56
CA TRP A 266 -13.97 7.99 -8.40
C TRP A 266 -14.84 8.99 -7.64
N GLY A 267 -15.65 9.79 -8.36
CA GLY A 267 -16.60 10.71 -7.75
C GLY A 267 -17.64 10.02 -6.87
N ASN A 268 -18.09 8.83 -7.24
CA ASN A 268 -19.02 8.04 -6.43
C ASN A 268 -18.33 7.26 -5.30
N LEU A 269 -17.11 6.74 -5.54
CA LEU A 269 -16.33 6.08 -4.49
C LEU A 269 -16.02 7.05 -3.33
N VAL A 270 -15.62 8.29 -3.66
CA VAL A 270 -15.35 9.34 -2.66
C VAL A 270 -16.62 9.72 -1.90
N LYS A 271 -17.79 9.69 -2.54
CA LYS A 271 -19.08 9.95 -1.87
C LYS A 271 -19.49 8.82 -0.91
N LEU A 272 -19.07 7.59 -1.18
CA LEU A 272 -19.35 6.43 -0.31
C LEU A 272 -18.40 6.34 0.88
N LEU A 273 -17.21 6.95 0.80
CA LEU A 273 -16.23 7.02 1.88
C LEU A 273 -16.40 8.24 2.79
N LYS A 274 -17.36 9.12 2.48
CA LYS A 274 -17.79 10.24 3.34
C LYS A 274 -19.07 9.86 4.07
#